data_AF-A0A4R5M022-F1
#
_entry.id   AF-A0A4R5M022-F1
#
_cell.length_a   1.000
_cell.length_b   1.000
_cell.length_c   1.000
_cell.angle_alpha   90.00
_cell.angle_beta   90.00
_cell.angle_gamma   90.00
#
_symmetry.space_group_name_H-M   'P 1'
#
loop_
_entity.id
_entity.type
_entity.pdbx_description
1 polymer ?
#
loop_
_entity_poly.entity_id
_entity_poly.type
_entity_poly.pdbx_seq_one_letter_code
_entity_poly.pdbx_strand_id
1 'polypeptide(L)'
;MQVESSQTIVEGNTANAAKVRSQPGNTQQTDYLRLILTARVYDVARETELERAPNLSARLRNTVLLKREDNQPVFSFKLRGAYNKMAHLTPEQLERGVITASAGNHAQGVAL
;
A
#
# COMPACT_ATOMS: atom_id res chain seq x y z
N MET A 1 -23.22 53.82 33.72
CA MET A 1 -22.18 54.76 34.16
C MET A 1 -20.97 53.92 34.56
N GLN A 2 -19.77 54.30 34.10
CA GLN A 2 -18.46 53.61 34.17
C GLN A 2 -18.15 53.07 35.61
N VAL A 3 -17.27 52.09 35.87
CA VAL A 3 -15.84 52.02 35.52
C VAL A 3 -15.25 50.59 35.67
N GLU A 4 -14.18 50.36 34.90
CA GLU A 4 -13.11 49.32 34.79
C GLU A 4 -12.63 48.67 36.13
N SER A 5 -11.83 47.61 36.26
CA SER A 5 -10.84 46.86 35.44
C SER A 5 -10.40 45.60 36.21
N SER A 6 -10.01 44.53 35.49
CA SER A 6 -8.86 43.67 35.82
C SER A 6 -8.57 42.73 34.64
N GLN A 7 -7.48 43.02 33.92
CA GLN A 7 -6.92 42.15 32.91
C GLN A 7 -6.17 40.98 33.56
N THR A 8 -6.18 39.80 32.93
CA THR A 8 -4.94 39.03 32.71
C THR A 8 -5.05 38.31 31.37
N ILE A 9 -4.00 38.47 30.59
CA ILE A 9 -3.79 38.06 29.20
C ILE A 9 -3.40 36.58 29.14
N VAL A 10 -3.98 35.81 28.21
CA VAL A 10 -3.23 34.87 27.35
C VAL A 10 -3.86 34.89 25.96
N GLU A 11 -3.24 35.65 25.05
CA GLU A 11 -3.48 35.63 23.60
C GLU A 11 -2.90 34.35 22.98
N GLY A 12 -3.48 33.85 21.88
CA GLY A 12 -2.82 32.78 21.13
C GLY A 12 -3.55 32.04 20.01
N ASN A 13 -4.10 32.75 19.03
CA ASN A 13 -4.07 32.36 17.61
C ASN A 13 -4.88 31.12 17.12
N THR A 14 -6.19 31.28 16.99
CA THR A 14 -7.02 30.55 16.01
C THR A 14 -6.95 31.22 14.63
N ALA A 15 -5.83 31.08 13.92
CA ALA A 15 -5.74 31.38 12.48
C ALA A 15 -4.39 30.94 11.90
N ASN A 16 -4.18 29.64 11.70
CA ASN A 16 -3.22 29.22 10.68
C ASN A 16 -3.54 27.82 10.16
N ALA A 17 -4.64 27.72 9.40
CA ALA A 17 -4.72 26.73 8.32
C ALA A 17 -3.73 27.19 7.24
N ALA A 18 -2.44 27.03 7.54
CA ALA A 18 -1.35 27.36 6.65
C ALA A 18 -1.42 26.43 5.44
N LYS A 19 -2.02 26.96 4.37
CA LYS A 19 -1.69 26.73 2.96
C LYS A 19 -0.44 25.84 2.82
N VAL A 20 -0.65 24.56 2.54
CA VAL A 20 0.42 23.65 2.11
C VAL A 20 0.97 24.22 0.81
N ARG A 21 1.98 25.08 0.89
CA ARG A 21 2.80 25.48 -0.24
C ARG A 21 3.59 24.23 -0.62
N SER A 22 3.16 23.53 -1.67
CA SER A 22 4.04 22.64 -2.40
C SER A 22 5.17 23.50 -2.96
N GLN A 23 6.37 23.35 -2.40
CA GLN A 23 7.56 23.90 -3.03
C GLN A 23 7.78 23.15 -4.36
N PRO A 24 8.16 23.82 -5.46
CA PRO A 24 8.50 23.14 -6.71
C PRO A 24 9.92 22.57 -6.59
N GLY A 25 10.07 21.52 -5.80
CA GLY A 25 11.21 20.62 -5.83
C GLY A 25 10.92 19.53 -6.85
N ASN A 26 11.64 19.54 -7.97
CA ASN A 26 11.52 18.57 -9.05
C ASN A 26 11.96 17.16 -8.60
N THR A 27 11.09 16.47 -7.88
CA THR A 27 11.12 15.02 -7.67
C THR A 27 9.70 14.54 -7.87
N GLN A 28 9.41 14.01 -9.06
CA GLN A 28 8.08 13.51 -9.42
C GLN A 28 7.68 12.41 -8.43
N GLN A 29 6.91 12.77 -7.40
CA GLN A 29 6.47 11.83 -6.38
C GLN A 29 5.54 10.83 -7.06
N THR A 30 6.00 9.57 -7.14
CA THR A 30 5.24 8.51 -7.81
C THR A 30 3.91 8.33 -7.09
N ASP A 31 2.80 8.49 -7.83
CA ASP A 31 1.46 8.31 -7.31
C ASP A 31 1.14 6.80 -7.18
N TYR A 32 1.64 6.21 -6.10
CA TYR A 32 1.44 4.79 -5.79
C TYR A 32 -0.03 4.44 -5.56
N LEU A 33 -0.85 5.37 -5.05
CA LEU A 33 -2.27 5.11 -4.83
C LEU A 33 -2.94 4.81 -6.17
N ARG A 34 -2.71 5.67 -7.18
CA ARG A 34 -3.20 5.44 -8.53
C ARG A 34 -2.67 4.13 -9.11
N LEU A 35 -1.36 3.88 -9.00
CA LEU A 35 -0.74 2.65 -9.53
C LEU A 35 -1.30 1.37 -8.89
N ILE A 36 -1.61 1.39 -7.59
CA ILE A 36 -2.19 0.25 -6.88
C ILE A 36 -3.65 0.04 -7.29
N LEU A 37 -4.44 1.12 -7.37
CA LEU A 37 -5.86 1.04 -7.74
C LEU A 37 -6.08 0.56 -9.17
N THR A 38 -5.17 0.87 -10.09
CA THR A 38 -5.24 0.44 -11.49
C THR A 38 -4.44 -0.84 -11.77
N ALA A 39 -3.92 -1.51 -10.73
CA ALA A 39 -3.10 -2.70 -10.91
C ALA A 39 -3.95 -3.89 -11.39
N ARG A 40 -3.43 -4.67 -12.33
CA ARG A 40 -4.12 -5.80 -12.95
C ARG A 40 -3.91 -7.12 -12.20
N VAL A 41 -3.92 -7.07 -10.87
CA VAL A 41 -3.53 -8.23 -10.05
C VAL A 41 -4.57 -9.34 -10.02
N TYR A 42 -5.85 -9.03 -10.25
CA TYR A 42 -6.95 -9.98 -10.11
C TYR A 42 -7.17 -10.88 -11.34
N ASP A 43 -6.43 -10.64 -12.42
CA ASP A 43 -6.42 -11.53 -13.58
C ASP A 43 -5.82 -12.91 -13.22
N VAL A 44 -4.92 -12.95 -12.21
CA VAL A 44 -4.27 -14.19 -11.74
C VAL A 44 -4.38 -14.45 -10.24
N ALA A 45 -4.68 -13.43 -9.44
CA ALA A 45 -4.78 -13.55 -7.98
C ALA A 45 -6.23 -13.39 -7.51
N ARG A 46 -6.57 -14.03 -6.39
CA ARG A 46 -7.86 -13.81 -5.71
C ARG A 46 -7.70 -12.84 -4.54
N GLU A 47 -8.80 -12.27 -4.06
CA GLU A 47 -8.82 -11.70 -2.72
C GLU A 47 -8.77 -12.83 -1.69
N THR A 48 -7.71 -12.84 -0.88
CA THR A 48 -7.49 -13.89 0.13
C THR A 48 -8.12 -13.53 1.46
N GLU A 49 -8.35 -14.53 2.28
CA GLU A 49 -9.03 -14.40 3.56
C GLU A 49 -8.20 -13.57 4.55
N LEU A 50 -8.89 -12.85 5.43
CA LEU A 50 -8.31 -12.20 6.60
C LEU A 50 -8.83 -12.92 7.85
N GLU A 51 -8.08 -13.90 8.32
CA GLU A 51 -8.54 -14.84 9.36
C GLU A 51 -8.04 -14.44 10.74
N ARG A 52 -8.90 -14.53 11.75
CA ARG A 52 -8.47 -14.32 13.13
C ARG A 52 -7.67 -15.53 13.63
N ALA A 53 -6.51 -15.30 14.24
CA ALA A 53 -5.70 -16.33 14.89
C ALA A 53 -6.05 -16.44 16.39
N PRO A 54 -6.90 -17.38 16.84
CA PRO A 54 -7.50 -17.33 18.18
C PRO A 54 -6.47 -17.55 19.29
N ASN A 55 -5.60 -18.54 19.13
CA ASN A 55 -4.57 -18.89 20.12
C ASN A 55 -3.54 -17.76 20.27
N LEU A 56 -3.10 -17.18 19.15
CA LEU A 56 -2.14 -16.08 19.16
C LEU A 56 -2.78 -14.80 19.75
N SER A 57 -4.04 -14.55 19.41
CA SER A 57 -4.81 -13.43 19.95
C SER A 57 -4.96 -13.53 21.47
N ALA A 58 -5.31 -14.73 21.98
CA ALA A 58 -5.42 -14.98 23.41
C ALA A 58 -4.08 -14.80 24.12
N ARG A 59 -3.01 -15.39 23.57
CA ARG A 59 -1.66 -15.32 24.14
C ARG A 59 -1.12 -13.89 24.22
N LEU A 60 -1.39 -13.07 23.20
CA LEU A 60 -0.91 -11.68 23.14
C LEU A 60 -1.90 -10.66 23.74
N ARG A 61 -3.09 -11.11 24.17
CA ARG A 61 -4.20 -10.25 24.60
C ARG A 61 -4.49 -9.13 23.60
N ASN A 62 -4.48 -9.45 22.31
CA ASN A 62 -4.78 -8.54 21.22
C ASN A 62 -5.49 -9.28 20.08
N THR A 63 -6.18 -8.57 19.18
CA THR A 63 -6.75 -9.16 17.96
C THR A 63 -5.65 -9.33 16.92
N VAL A 64 -5.27 -10.57 16.64
CA VAL A 64 -4.31 -10.91 15.58
C VAL A 64 -5.05 -11.51 14.40
N LEU A 65 -4.87 -10.89 13.24
CA LEU A 65 -5.44 -11.32 11.97
C LEU A 65 -4.31 -11.76 11.03
N LEU A 66 -4.55 -12.80 10.24
CA LEU A 66 -3.64 -13.37 9.25
C LEU A 66 -4.22 -13.14 7.86
N LYS A 67 -3.49 -12.43 7.01
CA LYS A 67 -3.84 -12.31 5.59
C LYS A 67 -3.29 -13.54 4.85
N ARG A 68 -4.19 -14.42 4.38
CA ARG A 68 -3.87 -15.75 3.86
C ARG A 68 -3.38 -15.75 2.41
N GLU A 69 -2.32 -15.00 2.12
CA GLU A 69 -1.70 -15.00 0.78
C GLU A 69 -1.08 -16.35 0.37
N ASP A 70 -0.94 -17.28 1.32
CA ASP A 70 -0.61 -18.67 1.08
C ASP A 70 -1.73 -19.44 0.34
N ASN A 71 -2.97 -18.95 0.32
CA ASN A 71 -4.09 -19.55 -0.41
C ASN A 71 -4.14 -19.15 -1.89
N GLN A 72 -3.14 -18.40 -2.39
CA GLN A 72 -3.02 -18.11 -3.82
C GLN A 72 -2.63 -19.36 -4.62
N PRO A 73 -2.89 -19.41 -5.95
CA PRO A 73 -2.53 -20.56 -6.79
C PRO A 73 -1.05 -20.98 -6.72
N VAL A 74 -0.14 -20.03 -6.45
CA VAL A 74 1.32 -20.27 -6.29
C VAL A 74 1.78 -20.20 -4.83
N PHE A 75 0.85 -20.43 -3.89
CA PHE A 75 1.09 -20.50 -2.45
C PHE A 75 1.79 -19.28 -1.83
N SER A 76 1.70 -18.12 -2.48
CA SER A 76 2.25 -16.86 -1.98
C SER A 76 1.74 -15.64 -2.73
N PHE A 77 1.98 -14.45 -2.18
CA PHE A 77 1.60 -13.17 -2.78
C PHE A 77 2.39 -12.77 -4.05
N LYS A 78 3.48 -13.49 -4.40
CA LYS A 78 4.47 -13.01 -5.38
C LYS A 78 3.93 -12.95 -6.82
N LEU A 79 2.88 -13.69 -7.15
CA LEU A 79 2.20 -13.59 -8.46
C LEU A 79 1.65 -12.19 -8.75
N ARG A 80 1.17 -11.47 -7.72
CA ARG A 80 0.52 -10.17 -7.91
C ARG A 80 1.45 -9.16 -8.56
N GLY A 81 2.65 -9.01 -7.99
CA GLY A 81 3.66 -8.07 -8.48
C GLY A 81 4.28 -8.51 -9.79
N ALA A 82 4.58 -9.80 -9.92
CA ALA A 82 5.13 -10.37 -11.16
C ALA A 82 4.18 -10.14 -12.34
N TYR A 83 2.92 -10.53 -12.19
CA TYR A 83 1.91 -10.34 -13.23
C TYR A 83 1.65 -8.86 -13.51
N ASN A 84 1.48 -8.02 -12.49
CA ASN A 84 1.24 -6.59 -12.71
C ASN A 84 2.40 -5.93 -13.49
N LYS A 85 3.66 -6.34 -13.24
CA LYS A 85 4.80 -5.85 -14.03
C LYS A 85 4.75 -6.34 -15.47
N MET A 86 4.49 -7.63 -15.69
CA MET A 86 4.44 -8.24 -17.02
C MET A 86 3.27 -7.70 -17.86
N ALA A 87 2.11 -7.47 -17.25
CA ALA A 87 0.91 -6.93 -17.91
C ALA A 87 1.09 -5.49 -18.42
N HIS A 88 2.13 -4.77 -17.99
CA HIS A 88 2.48 -3.42 -18.46
C HIS A 88 3.68 -3.41 -19.41
N LEU A 89 4.24 -4.57 -19.77
CA LEU A 89 5.25 -4.65 -20.82
C LEU A 89 4.62 -4.43 -22.18
N THR A 90 5.37 -3.83 -23.11
CA THR A 90 4.90 -3.70 -24.49
C THR A 90 4.90 -5.07 -25.19
N PRO A 91 4.10 -5.26 -26.26
CA PRO A 91 4.09 -6.50 -27.03
C PRO A 91 5.50 -6.92 -27.49
N GLU A 92 6.33 -5.96 -27.92
CA GLU A 92 7.70 -6.21 -28.38
C GLU A 92 8.62 -6.66 -27.24
N GLN A 93 8.39 -6.17 -26.02
CA GLN A 93 9.13 -6.61 -24.83
C GLN A 93 8.72 -8.03 -24.42
N LEU A 94 7.43 -8.35 -24.51
CA LEU A 94 6.92 -9.70 -24.22
C LEU A 94 7.41 -10.72 -25.25
N GLU A 95 7.45 -10.35 -26.54
CA GLU A 95 7.94 -11.20 -27.62
C GLU A 95 9.42 -11.56 -27.46
N ARG A 96 10.25 -10.62 -26.95
CA ARG A 96 11.64 -10.89 -26.58
C ARG A 96 11.78 -11.86 -25.42
N GLY A 97 10.71 -12.09 -24.67
CA GLY A 97 10.68 -12.91 -23.47
C GLY A 97 11.14 -12.16 -22.22
N VAL A 98 10.88 -12.77 -21.08
CA VAL A 98 11.25 -12.27 -19.75
C VAL A 98 12.17 -13.27 -19.05
N ILE A 99 13.09 -12.77 -18.22
CA ILE A 99 13.97 -13.60 -17.39
C ILE A 99 13.97 -13.07 -15.96
N THR A 100 14.01 -14.00 -15.00
CA THR A 100 14.23 -13.71 -13.58
C THR A 100 15.17 -14.77 -13.00
N ALA A 101 15.99 -14.40 -12.03
CA ALA A 101 16.83 -15.34 -11.30
C ALA A 101 16.15 -15.71 -9.97
N SER A 102 15.44 -16.85 -9.95
CA SER A 102 14.80 -17.37 -8.74
C SER A 102 14.53 -18.87 -8.86
N ALA A 103 14.54 -19.58 -7.75
CA ALA A 103 14.19 -21.01 -7.66
C ALA A 103 12.99 -21.27 -6.72
N GLY A 104 12.19 -20.24 -6.40
CA GLY A 104 11.10 -20.34 -5.43
C GLY A 104 9.84 -19.58 -5.85
N ASN A 105 9.08 -19.09 -4.87
CA ASN A 105 7.78 -18.44 -5.05
C ASN A 105 7.74 -17.32 -6.11
N HIS A 106 8.86 -16.60 -6.31
CA HIS A 106 8.92 -15.59 -7.36
C HIS A 106 9.01 -16.22 -8.75
N ALA A 107 9.80 -17.28 -8.93
CA ALA A 107 9.86 -18.03 -10.18
C ALA A 107 8.48 -18.56 -10.57
N GLN A 108 7.75 -19.15 -9.61
CA GLN A 108 6.38 -19.61 -9.85
C GLN A 108 5.44 -18.47 -10.23
N GLY A 109 5.53 -17.32 -9.54
CA GLY A 109 4.70 -16.15 -9.85
C GLY A 109 5.03 -15.48 -11.20
N VAL A 110 6.23 -15.66 -11.74
CA VAL A 110 6.64 -15.17 -13.06
C VAL A 110 6.28 -16.18 -14.17
N ALA A 111 6.28 -17.47 -13.86
CA ALA A 111 5.97 -18.53 -14.82
C ALA A 111 4.47 -18.79 -15.04
N LEU A 112 3.61 -18.37 -14.09
CA LEU A 112 2.14 -18.45 -14.16
C LEU A 112 1.57 -17.43 -15.15
#